data_AF-A0A3N4KB19-F1
#
_entry.id   AF-A0A3N4KB19-F1
#
_cell.length_a   1.000
_cell.length_b   1.000
_cell.length_c   1.000
_cell.angle_alpha   90.00
_cell.angle_beta   90.00
_cell.angle_gamma   90.00
#
_symmetry.space_group_name_H-M   'P 1'
#
loop_
_entity.id
_entity.type
_entity.pdbx_description
1 polymer ?
#
loop_
_entity_poly.entity_id
_entity_poly.type
_entity_poly.pdbx_seq_one_letter_code
_entity_poly.pdbx_strand_id
1 'polypeptide(L)'
;IVTCMDAWIHPRDAFDVELGDAHVIRNAGGSAREALRSIIISQQFLDTRVIMVVKHTECGMMGLTNEDAHAKIKNNLGVSADHIDFMGFEELEQSVRDDVAWLKEQDLIHP
;
A
#
# COMPACT_ATOMS: atom_id res chain seq x y z
N ILE A 1 4.27 -5.32 -8.21
CA ILE A 1 3.05 -5.61 -7.42
C ILE A 1 3.09 -4.80 -6.14
N VAL A 2 2.02 -4.06 -5.84
CA VAL A 2 1.84 -3.33 -4.58
C VAL A 2 0.69 -4.00 -3.84
N THR A 3 0.93 -4.52 -2.64
CA THR A 3 -0.11 -5.22 -1.86
C THR A 3 0.06 -5.06 -0.35
N CYS A 4 -0.91 -5.56 0.43
CA CYS A 4 -0.87 -5.47 1.87
C CYS A 4 0.22 -6.36 2.49
N MET A 5 0.71 -5.99 3.67
CA MET A 5 1.61 -6.79 4.50
C MET A 5 0.92 -7.98 5.20
N ASP A 6 -0.37 -8.21 4.94
CA ASP A 6 -1.17 -9.25 5.58
C ASP A 6 -0.50 -10.64 5.51
N ALA A 7 -0.43 -11.32 6.65
CA ALA A 7 0.27 -12.59 6.79
C ALA A 7 -0.36 -13.73 5.98
N TRP A 8 -1.62 -13.61 5.57
CA TRP A 8 -2.32 -14.60 4.76
C TRP A 8 -2.03 -14.47 3.27
N ILE A 9 -1.39 -13.38 2.84
CA ILE A 9 -0.97 -13.20 1.45
C ILE A 9 0.48 -13.69 1.33
N HIS A 10 0.66 -14.88 0.76
CA HIS A 10 1.94 -15.32 0.24
C HIS A 10 2.04 -14.87 -1.23
N PRO A 11 2.84 -13.83 -1.56
CA PRO A 11 2.72 -13.15 -2.85
C PRO A 11 3.05 -14.02 -4.06
N ARG A 12 3.98 -14.97 -3.92
CA ARG A 12 4.33 -15.89 -5.01
C ARG A 12 3.14 -16.75 -5.41
N ASP A 13 2.50 -17.37 -4.42
CA ASP A 13 1.36 -18.27 -4.67
C ASP A 13 0.10 -17.48 -5.08
N ALA A 14 -0.09 -16.28 -4.50
CA ALA A 14 -1.27 -15.46 -4.77
C ALA A 14 -1.29 -14.83 -6.17
N PHE A 15 -0.12 -14.54 -6.74
CA PHE A 15 0.01 -13.83 -8.00
C PHE A 15 0.71 -14.63 -9.12
N ASP A 16 1.01 -15.90 -8.85
CA ASP A 16 1.70 -16.81 -9.78
C ASP A 16 3.01 -16.18 -10.31
N VAL A 17 3.82 -15.67 -9.38
CA VAL A 17 5.12 -15.05 -9.68
C VAL A 17 6.27 -15.88 -9.13
N GLU A 18 7.25 -16.15 -9.98
CA GLU A 18 8.47 -16.87 -9.65
C GLU A 18 9.60 -15.92 -9.22
N LEU A 19 10.71 -16.50 -8.78
CA LEU A 19 11.90 -15.73 -8.42
C LEU A 19 12.43 -14.95 -9.64
N GLY A 20 12.36 -13.63 -9.56
CA GLY A 20 12.87 -12.71 -10.59
C GLY A 20 11.78 -12.07 -11.45
N ASP A 21 10.53 -12.52 -11.36
CA ASP A 21 9.46 -12.05 -12.26
C ASP A 21 8.97 -10.63 -11.94
N ALA A 22 8.84 -10.30 -10.66
CA ALA A 22 8.26 -9.04 -10.24
C ALA A 22 8.84 -8.52 -8.93
N HIS A 23 8.96 -7.19 -8.84
CA HIS A 23 9.09 -6.54 -7.54
C HIS A 23 7.77 -6.62 -6.79
N VAL A 24 7.84 -7.05 -5.54
CA VAL A 24 6.69 -7.11 -4.61
C VAL A 24 6.92 -6.10 -3.49
N ILE A 25 6.14 -5.03 -3.48
CA ILE A 25 6.17 -3.97 -2.48
C ILE A 25 4.98 -4.19 -1.54
N ARG A 26 5.25 -4.25 -0.23
CA ARG A 26 4.22 -4.52 0.79
C ARG A 26 4.26 -3.50 1.92
N ASN A 27 3.10 -2.98 2.30
CA ASN A 27 2.90 -2.09 3.44
C ASN A 27 1.48 -2.29 4.03
N ALA A 28 1.12 -1.54 5.06
CA ALA A 28 -0.21 -1.63 5.66
C ALA A 28 -1.30 -1.22 4.65
N GLY A 29 -2.25 -2.11 4.35
CA GLY A 29 -3.35 -1.84 3.42
C GLY A 29 -2.95 -1.77 1.94
N GLY A 30 -1.69 -2.02 1.58
CA GLY A 30 -1.22 -1.95 0.20
C GLY A 30 -1.34 -0.54 -0.40
N SER A 31 -1.05 0.50 0.40
CA SER A 31 -1.08 1.91 0.00
C SER A 31 -0.09 2.19 -1.13
N ALA A 32 -0.61 2.67 -2.26
CA ALA A 32 0.22 3.11 -3.38
C ALA A 32 1.04 4.36 -3.03
N ARG A 33 0.49 5.24 -2.18
CA ARG A 33 1.12 6.48 -1.73
C ARG A 33 2.41 6.23 -0.98
N GLU A 34 2.36 5.33 0.00
CA GLU A 34 3.55 4.93 0.75
C GLU A 34 4.53 4.13 -0.12
N ALA A 35 4.03 3.36 -1.09
CA ALA A 35 4.85 2.58 -2.01
C ALA A 35 5.61 3.42 -3.05
N LEU A 36 5.25 4.69 -3.28
CA LEU A 36 5.71 5.51 -4.40
C LEU A 36 7.23 5.51 -4.55
N ARG A 37 7.99 5.72 -3.47
CA ARG A 37 9.46 5.74 -3.52
C ARG A 37 10.02 4.44 -4.10
N SER A 38 9.46 3.29 -3.72
CA SER A 38 9.90 1.97 -4.21
C SER A 38 9.46 1.75 -5.67
N ILE A 39 8.29 2.24 -6.06
CA ILE A 39 7.81 2.19 -7.45
C ILE A 39 8.74 2.99 -8.37
N ILE A 40 9.13 4.21 -7.97
CA ILE A 40 10.06 5.04 -8.74
C ILE A 40 11.38 4.30 -8.97
N ILE A 41 11.94 3.67 -7.94
CA ILE A 41 13.15 2.85 -8.09
C ILE A 41 12.92 1.68 -9.07
N SER A 42 11.82 0.94 -8.87
CA SER A 42 11.44 -0.19 -9.72
C SER A 42 11.34 0.18 -11.21
N GLN A 43 10.85 1.38 -11.51
CA GLN A 43 10.64 1.81 -12.90
C GLN A 43 11.86 2.50 -13.50
N GLN A 44 12.41 3.49 -12.79
CA GLN A 44 13.47 4.36 -13.34
C GLN A 44 14.85 3.69 -13.34
N PHE A 45 15.08 2.73 -12.43
CA PHE A 45 16.39 2.09 -12.28
C PHE A 45 16.38 0.60 -12.65
N LEU A 46 15.20 -0.04 -12.64
CA LEU A 46 15.04 -1.48 -12.85
C LEU A 46 14.02 -1.80 -13.96
N ASP A 47 13.65 -0.79 -14.76
CA ASP A 47 12.91 -0.88 -16.02
C ASP A 47 11.53 -1.57 -16.00
N THR A 48 10.88 -1.69 -14.84
CA THR A 48 9.48 -2.14 -14.82
C THR A 48 8.54 -1.15 -15.51
N ARG A 49 7.47 -1.65 -16.15
CA ARG A 49 6.48 -0.83 -16.88
C ARG A 49 5.03 -1.07 -16.43
N VAL A 50 4.80 -2.07 -15.59
CA VAL A 50 3.45 -2.45 -15.14
C VAL A 50 3.40 -2.40 -13.62
N ILE A 51 2.36 -1.76 -13.10
CA ILE A 51 2.05 -1.75 -11.67
C ILE A 51 0.70 -2.45 -11.48
N MET A 52 0.67 -3.44 -10.60
CA MET A 52 -0.56 -4.09 -10.15
C MET A 52 -0.79 -3.70 -8.69
N VAL A 53 -1.89 -3.00 -8.40
CA VAL A 53 -2.34 -2.64 -7.06
C VAL A 53 -3.34 -3.70 -6.60
N VAL A 54 -3.06 -4.36 -5.48
CA VAL A 54 -3.90 -5.42 -4.92
C VAL A 54 -4.14 -5.17 -3.44
N LYS A 55 -5.40 -4.90 -3.08
CA LYS A 55 -5.88 -4.93 -1.70
C LYS A 55 -6.66 -6.21 -1.45
N HIS A 56 -7.03 -6.48 -0.20
CA HIS A 56 -7.74 -7.69 0.19
C HIS A 56 -8.92 -7.40 1.11
N THR A 57 -9.87 -8.32 1.16
CA THR A 57 -10.99 -8.32 2.10
C THR A 57 -10.51 -8.54 3.53
N GLU A 58 -11.32 -8.13 4.50
CA GLU A 58 -11.02 -8.24 5.94
C GLU A 58 -9.68 -7.59 6.32
N CYS A 59 -9.28 -6.55 5.58
CA CYS A 59 -8.05 -5.81 5.86
C CYS A 59 -8.17 -5.01 7.15
N GLY A 60 -7.15 -5.09 8.02
CA GLY A 60 -7.12 -4.31 9.26
C GLY A 60 -7.06 -2.79 9.07
N MET A 61 -6.85 -2.31 7.84
CA MET A 61 -6.92 -0.88 7.49
C MET A 61 -8.34 -0.43 7.11
N MET A 62 -9.28 -1.36 6.93
CA MET A 62 -10.67 -1.05 6.64
C MET A 62 -11.36 -0.49 7.89
N GLY A 63 -11.91 0.72 7.77
CA GLY A 63 -12.53 1.44 8.88
C GLY A 63 -11.54 2.01 9.90
N LEU A 64 -10.23 1.91 9.68
CA LEU A 64 -9.24 2.56 10.54
C LEU A 64 -9.22 4.06 10.25
N THR A 65 -9.43 4.88 11.27
CA THR A 65 -9.26 6.34 11.17
C THR A 65 -7.92 6.78 11.77
N ASN A 66 -7.41 7.93 11.34
CA ASN A 66 -6.21 8.51 11.92
C ASN A 66 -6.45 8.86 13.40
N GLU A 67 -7.63 9.37 13.71
CA GLU A 67 -8.06 9.71 15.06
C GLU A 67 -7.99 8.50 16.00
N ASP A 68 -8.52 7.35 15.57
CA ASP A 68 -8.48 6.11 16.35
C ASP A 68 -7.04 5.60 16.51
N ALA A 69 -6.24 5.64 15.45
CA ALA A 69 -4.85 5.23 15.48
C ALA A 69 -4.01 6.09 16.44
N HIS A 70 -4.12 7.41 16.34
CA HIS A 70 -3.43 8.37 17.21
C HIS A 70 -3.86 8.22 18.66
N ALA A 71 -5.16 8.11 18.93
CA ALA A 71 -5.69 7.91 20.28
C ALA A 71 -5.18 6.60 20.88
N LYS A 72 -5.18 5.52 20.11
CA LYS A 72 -4.69 4.21 20.57
C LYS A 72 -3.20 4.23 20.92
N ILE A 73 -2.38 4.87 20.09
CA ILE A 73 -0.93 5.01 20.35
C ILE A 73 -0.69 5.84 21.61
N LYS A 74 -1.37 6.98 21.74
CA LYS A 74 -1.26 7.84 22.92
C LYS A 74 -1.69 7.12 24.21
N ASN A 75 -2.78 6.36 24.17
CA ASN A 75 -3.27 5.60 25.32
C ASN A 75 -2.32 4.47 25.71
N ASN A 76 -1.72 3.78 24.73
CA ASN A 76 -0.85 2.63 25.00
C ASN A 76 0.57 3.02 25.40
N LEU A 77 1.12 4.08 24.79
CA LEU A 77 2.55 4.42 24.88
C LEU A 77 2.82 5.81 25.47
N GLY A 78 1.79 6.65 25.65
CA GLY A 78 1.94 8.01 26.18
C GLY A 78 2.60 9.01 25.24
N VAL A 79 2.78 8.67 23.96
CA VAL A 79 3.42 9.53 22.93
C VAL A 79 2.43 9.90 21.82
N SER A 80 2.67 11.04 21.16
CA SER A 80 1.87 11.50 20.02
C SER A 80 2.40 10.92 18.71
N ALA A 81 1.48 10.50 17.85
CA ALA A 81 1.74 10.06 16.47
C ALA A 81 1.03 10.94 15.44
N ASP A 82 0.61 12.15 15.83
CA ASP A 82 -0.28 13.02 15.04
C ASP A 82 0.35 13.50 13.71
N HIS A 83 1.67 13.34 13.57
CA HIS A 83 2.43 13.65 12.36
C HIS A 83 2.43 12.50 11.33
N ILE A 84 1.83 11.36 11.65
CA ILE A 84 1.77 10.17 10.80
C ILE A 84 0.34 10.03 10.26
N ASP A 85 0.20 10.00 8.94
CA ASP A 85 -1.01 9.54 8.27
C ASP A 85 -0.96 8.02 8.11
N PHE A 86 -1.90 7.33 8.74
CA PHE A 86 -2.02 5.86 8.73
C PHE A 86 -2.77 5.33 7.51
N MET A 87 -3.32 6.20 6.64
CA MET A 87 -3.86 5.82 5.34
C MET A 87 -4.95 4.71 5.40
N GLY A 88 -5.79 4.75 6.43
CA GLY A 88 -6.97 3.88 6.51
C GLY A 88 -8.03 4.25 5.45
N PHE A 89 -8.95 3.32 5.18
CA PHE A 89 -9.97 3.49 4.14
C PHE A 89 -11.30 2.84 4.54
N GLU A 90 -12.42 3.38 4.07
CA GLU A 90 -13.75 2.88 4.45
C GLU A 90 -14.29 1.80 3.50
N GLU A 91 -14.01 1.92 2.20
CA GLU A 91 -14.54 1.03 1.16
C GLU A 91 -13.38 0.44 0.34
N LEU A 92 -13.39 -0.89 0.20
CA LEU A 92 -12.27 -1.63 -0.38
C LEU A 92 -12.10 -1.32 -1.87
N GLU A 93 -13.16 -1.43 -2.67
CA GLU A 93 -13.05 -1.26 -4.11
C GLU A 93 -12.65 0.17 -4.46
N GLN A 94 -13.23 1.15 -3.78
CA GLN A 94 -12.93 2.55 -3.94
C GLN A 94 -11.49 2.84 -3.54
N SER A 95 -10.99 2.26 -2.45
CA SER A 95 -9.58 2.44 -2.06
C SER A 95 -8.60 1.94 -3.12
N VAL A 96 -8.93 0.86 -3.85
CA VAL A 96 -8.12 0.40 -5.00
C VAL A 96 -8.20 1.42 -6.14
N ARG A 97 -9.41 1.90 -6.47
CA ARG A 97 -9.62 2.89 -7.54
C ARG A 97 -8.87 4.19 -7.25
N ASP A 98 -8.90 4.65 -6.01
CA ASP A 98 -8.24 5.87 -5.55
C ASP A 98 -6.71 5.74 -5.65
N ASP A 99 -6.14 4.61 -5.21
CA ASP A 99 -4.70 4.36 -5.34
C ASP A 99 -4.26 4.29 -6.82
N VAL A 100 -5.06 3.65 -7.69
CA VAL A 100 -4.77 3.59 -9.13
C VAL A 100 -4.90 4.96 -9.79
N ALA A 101 -5.95 5.73 -9.47
CA ALA A 101 -6.14 7.08 -9.99
C ALA A 101 -4.99 7.99 -9.55
N TRP A 102 -4.64 7.96 -8.27
CA TRP A 102 -3.53 8.74 -7.71
C TRP A 102 -2.20 8.38 -8.37
N LEU A 103 -1.90 7.10 -8.62
CA LEU A 103 -0.68 6.70 -9.34
C LEU A 103 -0.64 7.29 -10.75
N LYS A 104 -1.76 7.27 -11.48
CA LYS A 104 -1.83 7.83 -12.85
C LYS A 104 -1.61 9.34 -12.90
N GLU A 105 -1.77 10.05 -11.78
CA GLU A 105 -1.50 11.48 -11.65
C GLU A 105 -0.02 11.78 -11.34
N GLN A 106 0.83 10.78 -11.10
CA GLN A 106 2.22 10.99 -10.74
C GLN A 106 3.12 11.12 -11.97
N ASP A 107 3.77 12.28 -12.13
CA ASP A 107 4.77 12.53 -13.19
C ASP A 107 6.09 11.75 -12.99
N LEU A 108 6.24 11.04 -11.87
CA LEU A 108 7.45 10.33 -11.47
C LEU A 108 7.49 8.86 -11.91
N ILE A 109 6.40 8.36 -12.51
CA ILE A 109 6.26 6.98 -12.98
C ILE A 109 5.89 6.98 -14.46
N HIS A 110 6.17 5.88 -15.16
CA HIS A 110 5.84 5.73 -16.58
C HIS A 110 4.32 5.80 -16.81
N PRO A 111 3.90 6.44 -17.92
CA PRO A 111 2.50 6.54 -18.31
C PRO A 111 1.89 5.18 -18.70
#